data_AF-A0A174ECS4-F1
#
_entry.id   AF-A0A174ECS4-F1
#
_cell.length_a   1.000
_cell.length_b   1.000
_cell.length_c   1.000
_cell.angle_alpha   90.00
_cell.angle_beta   90.00
_cell.angle_gamma   90.00
#
_symmetry.space_group_name_H-M   'P 1'
#
loop_
_entity.id
_entity.type
_entity.pdbx_description
1 polymer ?
#
loop_
_entity_poly.entity_id
_entity_poly.type
_entity_poly.pdbx_seq_one_letter_code
_entity_poly.pdbx_strand_id
1 'polypeptide(L)'
;MSLMERIPKDFYKLFSSKYTDYYMLFLTAIYEEMSLSYSVLGLTEKECRAVMNEKIAAAALLWDEENYDEEGEFLTRSNMASVCLKHFQEWGWLKQDYDEALNSYVVTFPEYSQMYVELFRSLLDEQESEERESVMTIYSHLYTYSSDKEKNNEILKSALRVSKKLVQMLVNMQDGMRGYFDELSRQKDFRGIQDVLVKEINNSDSRKYAILTTTDSFYRYKEAVKELLDRNLQENDMSRLKLLRELEEVRQKKMKDEENAGKVKDPKKTDEAEKIKELRLERAAAMCEEAADTLIRIERQFDAIERRYNKLIEQKTIFASRAAARIRYVLQEGAEEDRTVALVDLLNKSRRKEEISEKLAERILLSRPHRALTDESLYKRKEKGREAFVPAAVSEGGQAEENLESFVLKPLYTRKELQEFKERNSVGNVFRTTRQTVRSAEDLEKLFFIWQEATENAFGSGEITVGEEEETEQGMRFSTLEIRED
;
A
#
# COMPACT_ATOMS: atom_id res chain seq x y z
N MET A 1 -28.12 32.88 6.44
CA MET A 1 -27.07 33.51 5.62
C MET A 1 -26.15 32.38 5.19
N SER A 2 -26.13 32.05 3.91
CA SER A 2 -25.35 30.92 3.41
C SER A 2 -23.85 31.25 3.50
N LEU A 3 -23.00 30.31 3.92
CA LEU A 3 -21.53 30.45 3.88
C LEU A 3 -21.04 30.89 2.49
N MET A 4 -21.78 30.52 1.45
CA MET A 4 -21.49 30.84 0.05
C MET A 4 -21.62 32.34 -0.29
N GLU A 5 -22.38 33.12 0.50
CA GLU A 5 -22.54 34.57 0.32
C GLU A 5 -21.38 35.38 0.93
N ARG A 6 -20.52 34.75 1.75
CA ARG A 6 -19.37 35.38 2.43
C ARG A 6 -18.03 35.19 1.72
N ILE A 7 -17.98 34.41 0.64
CA ILE A 7 -16.74 34.10 -0.08
C ILE A 7 -16.41 35.22 -1.07
N PRO A 8 -15.19 35.81 -1.03
CA PRO A 8 -14.74 36.80 -2.01
C PRO A 8 -14.72 36.24 -3.45
N LYS A 9 -15.00 37.07 -4.45
CA LYS A 9 -14.98 36.63 -5.87
C LYS A 9 -13.59 36.20 -6.33
N ASP A 10 -12.54 36.81 -5.78
CA ASP A 10 -11.14 36.53 -6.08
C ASP A 10 -10.58 35.31 -5.34
N PHE A 11 -11.35 34.70 -4.44
CA PHE A 11 -10.93 33.53 -3.66
C PHE A 11 -10.46 32.37 -4.53
N TYR A 12 -11.13 32.15 -5.67
CA TYR A 12 -10.82 31.04 -6.59
C TYR A 12 -9.58 31.27 -7.45
N LYS A 13 -8.97 32.47 -7.45
CA LYS A 13 -7.74 32.75 -8.22
C LYS A 13 -6.55 31.90 -7.80
N LEU A 14 -6.54 31.43 -6.54
CA LEU A 14 -5.53 30.50 -6.05
C LEU A 14 -5.46 29.23 -6.92
N PHE A 15 -6.61 28.72 -7.38
CA PHE A 15 -6.68 27.49 -8.17
C PHE A 15 -6.34 27.69 -9.66
N SER A 16 -6.37 28.93 -10.16
CA SER A 16 -5.99 29.24 -11.54
C SER A 16 -4.50 29.56 -11.70
N SER A 17 -3.79 29.81 -10.61
CA SER A 17 -2.40 30.24 -10.63
C SER A 17 -1.44 29.10 -10.98
N LYS A 18 -0.37 29.39 -11.71
CA LYS A 18 0.76 28.47 -11.98
C LYS A 18 1.40 27.87 -10.73
N TYR A 19 1.29 28.52 -9.57
CA TYR A 19 1.94 28.10 -8.32
C TYR A 19 0.96 27.53 -7.28
N THR A 20 -0.16 26.92 -7.73
CA THR A 20 -1.22 26.35 -6.86
C THR A 20 -0.68 25.56 -5.67
N ASP A 21 0.26 24.65 -5.95
CA ASP A 21 0.75 23.68 -4.96
C ASP A 21 1.55 24.39 -3.86
N TYR A 22 2.29 25.44 -4.23
CA TYR A 22 3.02 26.28 -3.29
C TYR A 22 2.08 27.13 -2.44
N TYR A 23 1.05 27.71 -3.06
CA TYR A 23 0.04 28.46 -2.32
C TYR A 23 -0.71 27.56 -1.31
N MET A 24 -1.04 26.32 -1.68
CA MET A 24 -1.65 25.37 -0.76
C MET A 24 -0.70 25.01 0.39
N LEU A 25 0.57 24.75 0.11
CA LEU A 25 1.58 24.41 1.11
C LEU A 25 1.86 25.56 2.10
N PHE A 26 1.87 26.81 1.63
CA PHE A 26 2.04 27.97 2.51
C PHE A 26 0.83 28.21 3.41
N LEU A 27 -0.39 28.02 2.89
CA LEU A 27 -1.60 28.16 3.70
C LEU A 27 -1.68 27.10 4.79
N THR A 28 -1.33 25.85 4.48
CA THR A 28 -1.31 24.77 5.49
C THR A 28 -0.23 24.99 6.53
N ALA A 29 0.98 25.41 6.13
CA ALA A 29 2.05 25.71 7.06
C ALA A 29 1.69 26.85 8.03
N ILE A 30 1.05 27.92 7.54
CA ILE A 30 0.59 29.02 8.40
C ILE A 30 -0.51 28.54 9.34
N TYR A 31 -1.43 27.70 8.89
CA TYR A 31 -2.48 27.16 9.74
C TYR A 31 -1.93 26.21 10.82
N GLU A 32 -0.92 25.40 10.51
CA GLU A 32 -0.25 24.55 11.49
C GLU A 32 0.44 25.39 12.56
N GLU A 33 1.21 26.40 12.16
CA GLU A 33 1.86 27.32 13.09
C GLU A 33 0.86 28.16 13.89
N MET A 34 -0.28 28.51 13.30
CA MET A 34 -1.38 29.15 14.01
C MET A 34 -1.95 28.24 15.10
N SER A 35 -2.05 26.93 14.83
CA SER A 35 -2.55 25.96 15.82
C SER A 35 -1.52 25.60 16.89
N LEU A 36 -0.23 25.71 16.58
CA LEU A 36 0.88 25.49 17.52
C LEU A 36 1.19 26.72 18.39
N SER A 37 0.97 27.92 17.86
CA SER A 37 1.22 29.15 18.59
C SER A 37 0.23 29.31 19.75
N TYR A 38 0.76 29.41 20.97
CA TYR A 38 -0.03 29.63 22.19
C TYR A 38 -0.69 31.02 22.27
N SER A 39 -0.50 31.86 21.25
CA SER A 39 -1.06 33.21 21.18
C SER A 39 -2.51 33.16 20.73
N VAL A 40 -3.42 33.50 21.63
CA VAL A 40 -4.87 33.55 21.38
C VAL A 40 -5.24 34.57 20.28
N LEU A 41 -4.38 35.55 20.02
CA LEU A 41 -4.63 36.66 19.09
C LEU A 41 -4.26 36.34 17.63
N GLY A 42 -3.44 35.32 17.38
CA GLY A 42 -3.01 34.90 16.05
C GLY A 42 -1.57 35.28 15.70
N LEU A 43 -1.17 34.96 14.46
CA LEU A 43 0.20 35.12 13.97
C LEU A 43 0.46 36.53 13.43
N THR A 44 1.63 37.10 13.74
CA THR A 44 2.05 38.37 13.13
C THR A 44 2.50 38.18 11.69
N GLU A 45 2.46 39.24 10.87
CA GLU A 45 2.96 39.16 9.49
C GLU A 45 4.42 38.69 9.39
N LYS A 46 5.25 39.03 10.38
CA LYS A 46 6.66 38.64 10.41
C LYS A 46 6.82 37.15 10.64
N GLU A 47 6.01 36.58 11.52
CA GLU A 47 5.97 35.13 11.77
C GLU A 47 5.46 34.39 10.54
N CYS A 48 4.36 34.85 9.91
CA CYS A 48 3.88 34.25 8.66
C CYS A 48 4.96 34.26 7.55
N ARG A 49 5.72 35.36 7.41
CA ARG A 49 6.84 35.41 6.45
C ARG A 49 7.96 34.45 6.81
N ALA A 50 8.28 34.30 8.09
CA ALA A 50 9.31 33.39 8.55
C ALA A 50 8.95 31.93 8.23
N VAL A 51 7.70 31.53 8.51
CA VAL A 51 7.17 30.19 8.23
C VAL A 51 7.20 29.88 6.73
N MET A 52 6.76 30.83 5.89
CA MET A 52 6.84 30.66 4.44
C MET A 52 8.28 30.53 3.95
N ASN A 53 9.20 31.37 4.45
CA ASN A 53 10.61 31.32 4.06
C ASN A 53 11.29 30.01 4.47
N GLU A 54 10.94 29.45 5.62
CA GLU A 54 11.42 28.13 6.05
C GLU A 54 10.96 27.03 5.09
N LYS A 55 9.67 27.03 4.71
CA LYS A 55 9.15 26.06 3.74
C LYS A 55 9.74 26.24 2.34
N ILE A 56 9.99 27.49 1.91
CA ILE A 56 10.69 27.79 0.64
C ILE A 56 12.12 27.23 0.67
N ALA A 57 12.82 27.34 1.81
CA ALA A 57 14.17 26.81 1.97
C ALA A 57 14.18 25.27 1.97
N ALA A 58 13.21 24.64 2.62
CA ALA A 58 13.07 23.19 2.69
C ALA A 58 12.69 22.55 1.33
N ALA A 59 11.87 23.23 0.52
CA ALA A 59 11.40 22.72 -0.76
C ALA A 59 12.45 22.68 -1.88
N ALA A 60 13.71 23.08 -1.62
CA ALA A 60 14.86 22.99 -2.53
C ALA A 60 14.55 23.28 -4.02
N LEU A 61 13.79 24.37 -4.26
CA LEU A 61 13.25 24.70 -5.56
C LEU A 61 14.35 24.89 -6.63
N LEU A 62 14.26 24.09 -7.70
CA LEU A 62 14.89 24.33 -9.00
C LEU A 62 14.12 25.48 -9.68
N TRP A 63 14.76 26.64 -9.77
CA TRP A 63 14.16 27.82 -10.41
C TRP A 63 14.77 28.00 -11.79
N ASP A 64 13.97 27.90 -12.85
CA ASP A 64 14.34 28.37 -14.18
C ASP A 64 14.32 29.91 -14.22
N GLU A 65 15.11 30.50 -15.12
CA GLU A 65 15.58 31.90 -15.08
C GLU A 65 14.51 32.99 -15.36
N GLU A 66 13.22 32.65 -15.57
CA GLU A 66 12.16 33.63 -15.86
C GLU A 66 10.92 33.45 -14.96
N ASN A 67 10.95 33.98 -13.73
CA ASN A 67 9.84 33.88 -12.77
C ASN A 67 9.11 35.22 -12.62
N TYR A 68 8.20 35.51 -13.55
CA TYR A 68 7.18 36.55 -13.38
C TYR A 68 5.88 35.90 -12.86
N ASP A 69 5.28 36.50 -11.83
CA ASP A 69 3.91 36.17 -11.42
C ASP A 69 2.90 36.54 -12.53
N GLU A 70 1.68 35.98 -12.45
CA GLU A 70 0.60 36.26 -13.41
C GLU A 70 0.18 37.74 -13.43
N GLU A 71 0.58 38.52 -12.41
CA GLU A 71 0.39 39.97 -12.30
C GLU A 71 1.62 40.80 -12.75
N GLY A 72 2.66 40.13 -13.26
CA GLY A 72 3.87 40.79 -13.79
C GLY A 72 4.93 41.16 -12.74
N GLU A 73 4.80 40.71 -11.50
CA GLU A 73 5.79 40.93 -10.45
C GLU A 73 6.94 39.91 -10.53
N PHE A 74 8.18 40.39 -10.38
CA PHE A 74 9.37 39.53 -10.42
C PHE A 74 9.56 38.81 -9.09
N LEU A 75 9.44 37.47 -9.11
CA LEU A 75 9.53 36.65 -7.92
C LEU A 75 10.98 36.33 -7.57
N THR A 76 11.41 36.78 -6.40
CA THR A 76 12.70 36.41 -5.79
C THR A 76 12.49 35.68 -4.47
N ARG A 77 13.46 34.88 -4.04
CA ARG A 77 13.41 34.15 -2.75
C ARG A 77 13.12 35.06 -1.54
N SER A 78 13.54 36.33 -1.59
CA SER A 78 13.29 37.30 -0.51
C SER A 78 11.91 37.96 -0.58
N ASN A 79 11.33 38.10 -1.78
CA ASN A 79 10.05 38.80 -1.97
C ASN A 79 8.86 37.85 -2.05
N MET A 80 9.06 36.57 -2.37
CA MET A 80 8.01 35.58 -2.56
C MET A 80 7.04 35.52 -1.37
N ALA A 81 7.55 35.34 -0.15
CA ALA A 81 6.70 35.29 1.04
C ALA A 81 5.86 36.57 1.24
N SER A 82 6.39 37.74 0.84
CA SER A 82 5.65 39.00 0.93
C SER A 82 4.59 39.15 -0.16
N VAL A 83 4.87 38.68 -1.38
CA VAL A 83 3.94 38.70 -2.52
C VAL A 83 2.81 37.69 -2.29
N CYS A 84 3.14 36.47 -1.88
CA CYS A 84 2.14 35.46 -1.55
C CYS A 84 1.23 35.89 -0.38
N LEU A 85 1.77 36.55 0.65
CA LEU A 85 0.94 37.08 1.73
C LEU A 85 -0.02 38.17 1.25
N LYS A 86 0.42 39.05 0.35
CA LYS A 86 -0.48 40.05 -0.27
C LYS A 86 -1.56 39.36 -1.09
N HIS A 87 -1.21 38.38 -1.92
CA HIS A 87 -2.19 37.60 -2.68
C HIS A 87 -3.21 36.90 -1.76
N PHE A 88 -2.76 36.32 -0.64
CA PHE A 88 -3.69 35.71 0.33
C PHE A 88 -4.62 36.73 1.01
N GLN A 89 -4.19 37.97 1.19
CA GLN A 89 -5.05 39.06 1.68
C GLN A 89 -6.03 39.53 0.60
N GLU A 90 -5.55 39.76 -0.62
CA GLU A 90 -6.34 40.28 -1.75
C GLU A 90 -7.38 39.28 -2.25
N TRP A 91 -7.00 37.99 -2.34
CA TRP A 91 -7.92 36.90 -2.67
C TRP A 91 -8.82 36.53 -1.47
N GLY A 92 -8.55 37.11 -0.29
CA GLY A 92 -9.36 36.96 0.91
C GLY A 92 -9.29 35.59 1.56
N TRP A 93 -8.14 34.91 1.47
CA TRP A 93 -7.82 33.71 2.25
C TRP A 93 -7.47 34.06 3.70
N LEU A 94 -6.86 35.21 3.92
CA LEU A 94 -6.42 35.72 5.22
C LEU A 94 -7.08 37.08 5.52
N LYS A 95 -7.40 37.32 6.78
CA LYS A 95 -7.83 38.63 7.30
C LYS A 95 -6.70 39.26 8.11
N GLN A 96 -6.54 40.56 7.94
CA GLN A 96 -5.54 41.35 8.62
C GLN A 96 -6.26 42.25 9.62
N ASP A 97 -6.05 41.99 10.91
CA ASP A 97 -6.57 42.80 12.00
C ASP A 97 -5.41 43.52 12.70
N TYR A 98 -5.54 44.83 12.90
CA TYR A 98 -4.51 45.60 13.60
C TYR A 98 -4.71 45.45 15.10
N ASP A 99 -3.70 44.90 15.80
CA ASP A 99 -3.72 44.83 17.24
C ASP A 99 -3.00 46.06 17.84
N GLU A 100 -3.77 46.88 18.57
CA GLU A 100 -3.27 48.07 19.28
C GLU A 100 -2.27 47.71 20.39
N ALA A 101 -2.33 46.49 20.96
CA ALA A 101 -1.45 46.07 22.05
C ALA A 101 -0.04 45.69 21.56
N LEU A 102 0.06 45.06 20.39
CA LEU A 102 1.32 44.63 19.79
C LEU A 102 1.89 45.64 18.79
N ASN A 103 1.11 46.69 18.44
CA ASN A 103 1.45 47.70 17.43
C ASN A 103 1.88 47.03 16.10
N SER A 104 1.19 45.96 15.74
CA SER A 104 1.48 45.13 14.58
C SER A 104 0.20 44.54 14.00
N TYR A 105 0.23 44.24 12.70
CA TYR A 105 -0.84 43.53 12.02
C TYR A 105 -0.77 42.04 12.34
N VAL A 106 -1.90 41.51 12.82
CA VAL A 106 -2.12 40.11 13.11
C VAL A 106 -2.98 39.51 12.00
N VAL A 107 -2.67 38.28 11.63
CA VAL A 107 -3.28 37.57 10.52
C VAL A 107 -4.15 36.44 11.05
N THR A 108 -5.41 36.41 10.65
CA THR A 108 -6.39 35.40 11.07
C THR A 108 -7.06 34.73 9.87
N PHE A 109 -7.44 33.46 10.03
CA PHE A 109 -8.19 32.74 9.01
C PHE A 109 -9.71 32.93 9.21
N PRO A 110 -10.45 33.48 8.22
CA PRO A 110 -11.91 33.38 8.19
C PRO A 110 -12.43 31.93 8.27
N GLU A 111 -13.64 31.74 8.82
CA GLU A 111 -14.28 30.41 8.94
C GLU A 111 -14.34 29.63 7.62
N TYR A 112 -14.60 30.30 6.49
CA TYR A 112 -14.64 29.64 5.19
C TYR A 112 -13.26 29.15 4.76
N SER A 113 -12.20 29.95 4.96
CA SER A 113 -10.85 29.57 4.53
C SER A 113 -10.28 28.48 5.43
N GLN A 114 -10.61 28.47 6.72
CA GLN A 114 -10.26 27.36 7.64
C GLN A 114 -10.74 26.01 7.10
N MET A 115 -11.99 25.92 6.63
CA MET A 115 -12.50 24.67 6.05
C MET A 115 -11.68 24.21 4.83
N TYR A 116 -11.25 25.13 3.97
CA TYR A 116 -10.42 24.80 2.81
C TYR A 116 -8.99 24.43 3.19
N VAL A 117 -8.40 25.10 4.19
CA VAL A 117 -7.04 24.82 4.63
C VAL A 117 -6.97 23.50 5.39
N GLU A 118 -8.00 23.12 6.16
CA GLU A 118 -8.13 21.78 6.72
C GLU A 118 -8.21 20.71 5.64
N LEU A 119 -8.92 20.98 4.53
CA LEU A 119 -8.94 20.10 3.38
C LEU A 119 -7.56 20.00 2.72
N PHE A 120 -6.86 21.12 2.49
CA PHE A 120 -5.50 21.10 1.96
C PHE A 120 -4.54 20.33 2.87
N ARG A 121 -4.66 20.49 4.20
CA ARG A 121 -3.89 19.71 5.16
C ARG A 121 -4.17 18.22 5.00
N SER A 122 -5.45 17.83 4.91
CA SER A 122 -5.81 16.42 4.70
C SER A 122 -5.37 15.85 3.34
N LEU A 123 -5.19 16.71 2.33
CA LEU A 123 -4.70 16.32 1.01
C LEU A 123 -3.17 16.20 0.99
N LEU A 124 -2.46 17.05 1.72
CA LEU A 124 -1.00 17.04 1.81
C LEU A 124 -0.48 15.98 2.79
N ASP A 125 -1.25 15.69 3.85
CA ASP A 125 -0.92 14.68 4.86
C ASP A 125 -1.60 13.33 4.54
N GLU A 126 -1.05 12.61 3.56
CA GLU A 126 -1.53 11.26 3.21
C GLU A 126 -1.12 10.19 4.26
N GLN A 127 -0.21 10.51 5.19
CA GLN A 127 0.43 9.55 6.10
C GLN A 127 -0.44 9.22 7.33
N GLU A 128 -1.22 10.17 7.86
CA GLU A 128 -2.09 9.92 9.02
C GLU A 128 -3.21 8.89 8.77
N SER A 129 -3.50 8.57 7.50
CA SER A 129 -4.51 7.60 7.07
C SER A 129 -4.00 6.15 7.10
N GLU A 130 -2.68 5.92 7.02
CA GLU A 130 -2.09 4.61 6.73
C GLU A 130 -2.35 3.55 7.80
N GLU A 131 -2.39 3.93 9.08
CA GLU A 131 -2.59 2.98 10.20
C GLU A 131 -4.05 2.86 10.66
N ARG A 132 -4.85 3.91 10.44
CA ARG A 132 -6.23 3.98 10.99
C ARG A 132 -7.26 3.23 10.15
N GLU A 133 -6.94 2.89 8.91
CA GLU A 133 -7.84 2.26 7.94
C GLU A 133 -7.59 0.75 7.78
N SER A 134 -7.36 0.06 8.90
CA SER A 134 -7.14 -1.39 8.94
C SER A 134 -8.41 -2.18 9.26
N VAL A 135 -8.42 -3.45 8.88
CA VAL A 135 -9.44 -4.43 9.27
C VAL A 135 -9.36 -4.69 10.77
N MET A 136 -8.15 -4.67 11.34
CA MET A 136 -7.92 -4.78 12.77
C MET A 136 -8.63 -3.68 13.59
N THR A 137 -8.66 -2.43 13.12
CA THR A 137 -9.38 -1.36 13.85
C THR A 137 -10.88 -1.60 13.85
N ILE A 138 -11.46 -2.09 12.74
CA ILE A 138 -12.87 -2.53 12.69
C ILE A 138 -13.12 -3.63 13.72
N TYR A 139 -12.26 -4.65 13.75
CA TYR A 139 -12.33 -5.72 14.76
C TYR A 139 -12.26 -5.16 16.18
N SER A 140 -11.33 -4.25 16.47
CA SER A 140 -11.14 -3.68 17.80
C SER A 140 -12.37 -2.90 18.27
N HIS A 141 -13.01 -2.12 17.39
CA HIS A 141 -14.22 -1.38 17.72
C HIS A 141 -15.41 -2.33 17.96
N LEU A 142 -15.57 -3.36 17.13
CA LEU A 142 -16.62 -4.36 17.30
C LEU A 142 -16.43 -5.20 18.57
N TYR A 143 -15.18 -5.52 18.90
CA TYR A 143 -14.83 -6.23 20.13
C TYR A 143 -15.02 -5.35 21.38
N THR A 144 -14.68 -4.07 21.28
CA THR A 144 -14.93 -3.11 22.37
C THR A 144 -16.44 -2.96 22.60
N TYR A 145 -17.23 -2.88 21.52
CA TYR A 145 -18.69 -2.84 21.61
C TYR A 145 -19.28 -4.11 22.23
N SER A 146 -18.77 -5.30 21.89
CA SER A 146 -19.26 -6.55 22.47
C SER A 146 -18.89 -6.71 23.95
N SER A 147 -17.75 -6.13 24.37
CA SER A 147 -17.27 -6.18 25.76
C SER A 147 -17.89 -5.09 26.65
N ASP A 148 -18.43 -4.02 26.05
CA ASP A 148 -19.01 -2.90 26.77
C ASP A 148 -20.44 -3.22 27.25
N LYS A 149 -20.65 -3.05 28.56
CA LYS A 149 -21.94 -3.32 29.22
C LYS A 149 -23.01 -2.31 28.84
N GLU A 150 -22.61 -1.08 28.49
CA GLU A 150 -23.52 0.00 28.12
C GLU A 150 -23.88 0.01 26.63
N LYS A 151 -23.22 -0.84 25.83
CA LYS A 151 -23.43 -0.99 24.38
C LYS A 151 -23.52 0.36 23.67
N ASN A 152 -22.45 1.15 23.79
CA ASN A 152 -22.37 2.49 23.24
C ASN A 152 -22.45 2.53 21.70
N ASN A 153 -23.53 3.12 21.17
CA ASN A 153 -23.77 3.26 19.73
C ASN A 153 -22.69 4.10 19.01
N GLU A 154 -21.97 4.95 19.73
CA GLU A 154 -20.86 5.74 19.15
C GLU A 154 -19.70 4.86 18.69
N ILE A 155 -19.45 3.73 19.35
CA ILE A 155 -18.41 2.77 18.95
C ILE A 155 -18.79 2.06 17.64
N LEU A 156 -20.09 1.77 17.45
CA LEU A 156 -20.58 1.26 16.16
C LEU A 156 -20.48 2.30 15.06
N LYS A 157 -20.75 3.58 15.36
CA LYS A 157 -20.55 4.68 14.41
C LYS A 157 -19.08 4.85 14.03
N SER A 158 -18.14 4.69 14.97
CA SER A 158 -16.71 4.72 14.66
C SER A 158 -16.31 3.52 13.79
N ALA A 159 -16.76 2.31 14.10
CA ALA A 159 -16.56 1.13 13.27
C ALA A 159 -17.12 1.31 11.85
N LEU A 160 -18.30 1.92 11.71
CA LEU A 160 -18.91 2.23 10.42
C LEU A 160 -18.11 3.30 9.65
N ARG A 161 -17.53 4.29 10.34
CA ARG A 161 -16.70 5.32 9.70
C ARG A 161 -15.41 4.70 9.15
N VAL A 162 -14.76 3.84 9.93
CA VAL A 162 -13.56 3.12 9.52
C VAL A 162 -13.87 2.19 8.34
N SER A 163 -14.96 1.42 8.39
CA SER A 163 -15.31 0.52 7.28
C SER A 163 -15.60 1.27 5.97
N LYS A 164 -16.29 2.42 6.03
CA LYS A 164 -16.50 3.27 4.85
C LYS A 164 -15.19 3.83 4.29
N LYS A 165 -14.27 4.25 5.15
CA LYS A 165 -12.94 4.73 4.73
C LYS A 165 -12.15 3.64 4.03
N LEU A 166 -12.12 2.43 4.60
CA LEU A 166 -11.44 1.28 4.00
C LEU A 166 -12.03 0.92 2.63
N VAL A 167 -13.36 0.99 2.46
CA VAL A 167 -13.99 0.85 1.13
C VAL A 167 -13.51 1.93 0.16
N GLN A 168 -13.46 3.19 0.58
CA GLN A 168 -13.00 4.29 -0.26
C GLN A 168 -11.53 4.11 -0.66
N MET A 169 -10.67 3.71 0.28
CA MET A 169 -9.27 3.40 0.03
C MET A 169 -9.13 2.30 -1.03
N LEU A 170 -9.88 1.19 -0.90
CA LEU A 170 -9.87 0.12 -1.91
C LEU A 170 -10.38 0.58 -3.28
N VAL A 171 -11.35 1.50 -3.33
CA VAL A 171 -11.82 2.11 -4.59
C VAL A 171 -10.69 2.91 -5.24
N ASN A 172 -10.04 3.79 -4.47
CA ASN A 172 -8.96 4.63 -4.95
C ASN A 172 -7.80 3.76 -5.51
N MET A 173 -7.43 2.68 -4.79
CA MET A 173 -6.43 1.72 -5.27
C MET A 173 -6.83 1.03 -6.58
N GLN A 174 -8.10 0.64 -6.72
CA GLN A 174 -8.60 0.01 -7.94
C GLN A 174 -8.55 0.97 -9.14
N ASP A 175 -8.88 2.23 -8.93
CA ASP A 175 -8.81 3.25 -9.97
C ASP A 175 -7.36 3.64 -10.29
N GLY A 176 -6.47 3.70 -9.30
CA GLY A 176 -5.03 3.84 -9.50
C GLY A 176 -4.46 2.72 -10.38
N MET A 177 -4.82 1.46 -10.10
CA MET A 177 -4.44 0.32 -10.94
C MET A 177 -4.90 0.47 -12.40
N ARG A 178 -6.08 1.03 -12.66
CA ARG A 178 -6.54 1.32 -14.04
C ARG A 178 -5.66 2.34 -14.74
N GLY A 179 -5.26 3.40 -14.04
CA GLY A 179 -4.29 4.37 -14.54
C GLY A 179 -2.97 3.71 -14.95
N TYR A 180 -2.41 2.85 -14.09
CA TYR A 180 -1.20 2.12 -14.41
C TYR A 180 -1.35 1.15 -15.59
N PHE A 181 -2.52 0.52 -15.77
CA PHE A 181 -2.79 -0.29 -16.96
C PHE A 181 -2.75 0.55 -18.25
N ASP A 182 -3.32 1.75 -18.23
CA ASP A 182 -3.33 2.66 -19.37
C ASP A 182 -1.92 3.19 -19.66
N GLU A 183 -1.16 3.56 -18.63
CA GLU A 183 0.25 3.97 -18.75
C GLU A 183 1.13 2.84 -19.30
N LEU A 184 1.03 1.63 -18.75
CA LEU A 184 1.74 0.45 -19.22
C LEU A 184 1.41 0.15 -20.70
N SER A 185 0.16 0.40 -21.10
CA SER A 185 -0.28 0.18 -22.49
C SER A 185 0.31 1.21 -23.46
N ARG A 186 0.56 2.44 -23.01
CA ARG A 186 1.16 3.52 -23.80
C ARG A 186 2.67 3.37 -23.98
N GLN A 187 3.36 2.80 -23.00
CA GLN A 187 4.82 2.61 -23.06
C GLN A 187 5.21 1.51 -24.06
N LYS A 188 6.14 1.83 -24.96
CA LYS A 188 6.69 0.88 -25.95
C LYS A 188 8.08 0.37 -25.57
N ASP A 189 8.83 1.14 -24.79
CA ASP A 189 10.21 0.83 -24.43
C ASP A 189 10.30 0.06 -23.11
N PHE A 190 11.30 -0.82 -22.99
CA PHE A 190 11.55 -1.59 -21.76
C PHE A 190 11.77 -0.68 -20.54
N ARG A 191 12.52 0.42 -20.72
CA ARG A 191 12.79 1.39 -19.65
C ARG A 191 11.52 2.09 -19.18
N GLY A 192 10.64 2.47 -20.10
CA GLY A 192 9.34 3.07 -19.76
C GLY A 192 8.41 2.10 -19.03
N ILE A 193 8.46 0.81 -19.36
CA ILE A 193 7.72 -0.24 -18.63
C ILE A 193 8.27 -0.40 -17.20
N GLN A 194 9.60 -0.39 -17.05
CA GLN A 194 10.24 -0.45 -15.73
C GLN A 194 9.87 0.77 -14.88
N ASP A 195 9.87 1.98 -15.45
CA ASP A 195 9.50 3.20 -14.74
C ASP A 195 8.05 3.15 -14.23
N VAL A 196 7.11 2.63 -15.03
CA VAL A 196 5.72 2.45 -14.62
C VAL A 196 5.59 1.42 -13.49
N LEU A 197 6.36 0.32 -13.55
CA LEU A 197 6.38 -0.69 -12.48
C LEU A 197 6.98 -0.13 -11.18
N VAL A 198 8.08 0.63 -11.27
CA VAL A 198 8.69 1.28 -10.10
C VAL A 198 7.75 2.31 -9.50
N LYS A 199 7.04 3.09 -10.33
CA LYS A 199 6.01 4.02 -9.88
C LYS A 199 4.85 3.31 -9.19
N GLU A 200 4.41 2.15 -9.69
CA GLU A 200 3.37 1.35 -9.03
C GLU A 200 3.82 0.80 -7.68
N ILE A 201 5.05 0.29 -7.58
CA ILE A 201 5.61 -0.26 -6.33
C ILE A 201 5.83 0.83 -5.28
N ASN A 202 6.36 1.98 -5.68
CA ASN A 202 6.69 3.08 -4.78
C ASN A 202 5.48 3.95 -4.40
N ASN A 203 4.32 3.72 -5.01
CA ASN A 203 3.10 4.45 -4.69
C ASN A 203 2.62 4.17 -3.25
N SER A 204 2.02 5.17 -2.60
CA SER A 204 1.39 5.06 -1.28
C SER A 204 0.32 3.96 -1.25
N ASP A 205 -0.43 3.78 -2.34
CA ASP A 205 -1.41 2.70 -2.51
C ASP A 205 -0.79 1.29 -2.41
N SER A 206 0.41 1.10 -2.94
CA SER A 206 1.09 -0.21 -2.87
C SER A 206 1.66 -0.48 -1.48
N ARG A 207 2.08 0.55 -0.74
CA ARG A 207 2.43 0.43 0.68
C ARG A 207 1.22 0.05 1.53
N LYS A 208 0.08 0.71 1.31
CA LYS A 208 -1.19 0.38 1.97
C LYS A 208 -1.67 -1.04 1.62
N TYR A 209 -1.49 -1.50 0.39
CA TYR A 209 -1.74 -2.91 0.01
C TYR A 209 -0.78 -3.89 0.70
N ALA A 210 0.48 -3.53 0.87
CA ALA A 210 1.45 -4.35 1.60
C ALA A 210 1.05 -4.53 3.08
N ILE A 211 0.54 -3.47 3.72
CA ILE A 211 0.00 -3.55 5.09
C ILE A 211 -1.18 -4.52 5.17
N LEU A 212 -2.14 -4.44 4.24
CA LEU A 212 -3.30 -5.35 4.17
C LEU A 212 -2.93 -6.83 3.94
N THR A 213 -1.77 -7.10 3.32
CA THR A 213 -1.33 -8.45 2.98
C THR A 213 -0.39 -9.06 4.03
N THR A 214 0.43 -8.25 4.70
CA THR A 214 1.47 -8.74 5.63
C THR A 214 1.09 -8.57 7.11
N THR A 215 0.63 -7.40 7.53
CA THR A 215 0.42 -7.05 8.95
C THR A 215 -1.05 -7.04 9.35
N ASP A 216 -1.93 -6.60 8.45
CA ASP A 216 -3.38 -6.53 8.60
C ASP A 216 -4.06 -7.58 7.72
N SER A 217 -3.55 -8.82 7.77
CA SER A 217 -4.00 -9.91 6.91
C SER A 217 -5.53 -10.03 6.95
N PHE A 218 -6.19 -9.55 5.89
CA PHE A 218 -7.64 -9.48 5.79
C PHE A 218 -8.28 -10.83 6.13
N TYR A 219 -7.70 -11.93 5.65
CA TYR A 219 -8.18 -13.29 5.91
C TYR A 219 -8.08 -13.74 7.38
N ARG A 220 -7.16 -13.17 8.17
CA ARG A 220 -7.05 -13.48 9.62
C ARG A 220 -8.21 -12.91 10.41
N TYR A 221 -8.64 -11.69 10.09
CA TYR A 221 -9.68 -11.00 10.83
C TYR A 221 -11.07 -11.13 10.19
N LYS A 222 -11.15 -11.54 8.92
CA LYS A 222 -12.43 -11.67 8.19
C LYS A 222 -13.45 -12.52 8.93
N GLU A 223 -13.08 -13.74 9.30
CA GLU A 223 -13.99 -14.66 9.99
C GLU A 223 -14.34 -14.12 11.38
N ALA A 224 -13.34 -13.63 12.11
CA ALA A 224 -13.53 -13.05 13.44
C ALA A 224 -14.46 -11.82 13.42
N VAL A 225 -14.38 -10.97 12.40
CA VAL A 225 -15.27 -9.81 12.23
C VAL A 225 -16.69 -10.25 11.88
N LYS A 226 -16.87 -11.21 10.95
CA LYS A 226 -18.21 -11.73 10.60
C LYS A 226 -18.88 -12.40 11.79
N GLU A 227 -18.15 -13.25 12.51
CA GLU A 227 -18.68 -13.88 13.73
C GLU A 227 -19.02 -12.86 14.82
N LEU A 228 -18.21 -11.81 15.01
CA LEU A 228 -18.53 -10.76 15.97
C LEU A 228 -19.75 -9.94 15.56
N LEU A 229 -19.92 -9.66 14.26
CA LEU A 229 -21.12 -9.00 13.75
C LEU A 229 -22.37 -9.85 13.99
N ASP A 230 -22.32 -11.13 13.64
CA ASP A 230 -23.43 -12.07 13.85
C ASP A 230 -23.79 -12.20 15.33
N ARG A 231 -22.78 -12.35 16.21
CA ARG A 231 -22.99 -12.40 17.67
C ARG A 231 -23.60 -11.11 18.19
N ASN A 232 -23.06 -9.95 17.78
CA ASN A 232 -23.58 -8.66 18.22
C ASN A 232 -25.01 -8.41 17.74
N LEU A 233 -25.35 -8.86 16.53
CA LEU A 233 -26.71 -8.78 15.98
C LEU A 233 -27.67 -9.66 16.79
N GLN A 234 -27.30 -10.92 17.04
CA GLN A 234 -28.10 -11.85 17.86
C GLN A 234 -28.31 -11.33 19.29
N GLU A 235 -27.26 -10.82 19.93
CA GLU A 235 -27.37 -10.25 21.27
C GLU A 235 -28.23 -8.98 21.30
N ASN A 236 -28.16 -8.16 20.26
CA ASN A 236 -28.99 -6.97 20.13
C ASN A 236 -30.46 -7.37 19.97
N ASP A 237 -30.76 -8.32 19.09
CA ASP A 237 -32.12 -8.87 18.89
C ASP A 237 -32.69 -9.45 20.19
N MET A 238 -31.89 -10.22 20.93
CA MET A 238 -32.30 -10.78 22.22
C MET A 238 -32.53 -9.69 23.28
N SER A 239 -31.73 -8.63 23.28
CA SER A 239 -31.90 -7.49 24.19
C SER A 239 -33.15 -6.70 23.83
N ARG A 240 -33.39 -6.46 22.54
CA ARG A 240 -34.60 -5.81 22.01
C ARG A 240 -35.86 -6.59 22.39
N LEU A 241 -35.85 -7.92 22.21
CA LEU A 241 -36.98 -8.79 22.58
C LEU A 241 -37.27 -8.80 24.09
N LYS A 242 -36.26 -8.61 24.95
CA LYS A 242 -36.46 -8.45 26.40
C LYS A 242 -37.08 -7.10 26.72
N LEU A 243 -36.56 -6.02 26.15
CA LEU A 243 -37.10 -4.67 26.33
C LEU A 243 -38.56 -4.57 25.86
N LEU A 244 -38.90 -5.16 24.71
CA LEU A 244 -40.28 -5.21 24.22
C LEU A 244 -41.21 -6.00 25.15
N ARG A 245 -40.75 -7.14 25.68
CA ARG A 245 -41.50 -7.92 26.69
C ARG A 245 -41.72 -7.15 27.98
N GLU A 246 -40.68 -6.48 28.51
CA GLU A 246 -40.80 -5.65 29.69
C GLU A 246 -41.76 -4.47 29.46
N LEU A 247 -41.74 -3.88 28.27
CA LEU A 247 -42.66 -2.82 27.87
C LEU A 247 -44.11 -3.33 27.80
N GLU A 248 -44.33 -4.50 27.21
CA GLU A 248 -45.64 -5.16 27.20
C GLU A 248 -46.12 -5.52 28.61
N GLU A 249 -45.26 -6.01 29.50
CA GLU A 249 -45.58 -6.28 30.89
C GLU A 249 -45.96 -5.01 31.67
N VAL A 250 -45.25 -3.91 31.43
CA VAL A 250 -45.58 -2.60 32.02
C VAL A 250 -46.94 -2.11 31.51
N ARG A 251 -47.19 -2.21 30.21
CA ARG A 251 -48.49 -1.86 29.61
C ARG A 251 -49.63 -2.74 30.15
N GLN A 252 -49.40 -4.05 30.32
CA GLN A 252 -50.38 -4.98 30.89
C GLN A 252 -50.65 -4.72 32.37
N LYS A 253 -49.63 -4.34 33.16
CA LYS A 253 -49.80 -3.95 34.57
C LYS A 253 -50.69 -2.71 34.67
N LYS A 254 -50.43 -1.69 33.84
CA LYS A 254 -51.31 -0.52 33.74
C LYS A 254 -52.77 -0.88 33.44
N MET A 255 -53.01 -1.74 32.45
CA MET A 255 -54.38 -2.18 32.12
C MET A 255 -55.07 -2.87 33.31
N LYS A 256 -54.35 -3.73 34.05
CA LYS A 256 -54.88 -4.42 35.24
C LYS A 256 -55.06 -3.50 36.44
N ASP A 257 -54.20 -2.50 36.58
CA ASP A 257 -54.28 -1.51 37.65
C ASP A 257 -55.41 -0.50 37.39
N GLU A 258 -55.67 -0.14 36.12
CA GLU A 258 -56.86 0.61 35.69
C GLU A 258 -58.17 -0.16 35.92
N GLU A 259 -58.18 -1.48 35.67
CA GLU A 259 -59.32 -2.36 36.00
C GLU A 259 -59.56 -2.50 37.52
N ASN A 260 -58.49 -2.44 38.33
CA ASN A 260 -58.56 -2.52 39.80
C ASN A 260 -58.70 -1.15 40.50
N ALA A 261 -58.62 -0.02 39.77
CA ALA A 261 -58.63 1.36 40.28
C ALA A 261 -60.01 1.83 40.84
N GLY A 262 -60.93 0.92 41.14
CA GLY A 262 -62.13 1.23 41.91
C GLY A 262 -61.86 1.66 43.35
N LYS A 263 -60.67 1.41 43.92
CA LYS A 263 -60.33 1.75 45.32
C LYS A 263 -58.82 1.93 45.52
N VAL A 264 -58.26 3.15 45.47
CA VAL A 264 -57.18 3.70 46.34
C VAL A 264 -56.83 5.13 45.90
N LYS A 265 -56.45 5.97 46.87
CA LYS A 265 -56.13 7.41 46.77
C LYS A 265 -54.69 7.66 46.30
N ASP A 266 -54.53 8.75 45.53
CA ASP A 266 -53.30 9.38 45.00
C ASP A 266 -52.70 8.83 43.67
N PRO A 267 -53.40 9.00 42.52
CA PRO A 267 -52.98 8.49 41.21
C PRO A 267 -51.81 9.25 40.53
N LYS A 268 -51.64 10.55 40.79
CA LYS A 268 -50.80 11.40 39.91
C LYS A 268 -49.29 11.11 39.92
N LYS A 269 -48.71 10.66 41.05
CA LYS A 269 -47.25 10.46 41.16
C LYS A 269 -46.79 9.09 40.64
N THR A 270 -47.63 8.06 40.76
CA THR A 270 -47.39 6.72 40.23
C THR A 270 -47.51 6.69 38.71
N ASP A 271 -48.53 7.36 38.16
CA ASP A 271 -48.75 7.44 36.71
C ASP A 271 -47.59 8.15 35.98
N GLU A 272 -47.05 9.21 36.58
CA GLU A 272 -45.87 9.92 36.05
C GLU A 272 -44.61 9.04 36.09
N ALA A 273 -44.37 8.32 37.19
CA ALA A 273 -43.22 7.43 37.32
C ALA A 273 -43.29 6.24 36.33
N GLU A 274 -44.47 5.71 36.06
CA GLU A 274 -44.67 4.64 35.09
C GLU A 274 -44.60 5.11 33.64
N LYS A 275 -45.10 6.32 33.33
CA LYS A 275 -44.87 6.96 32.03
C LYS A 275 -43.39 7.23 31.78
N ILE A 276 -42.64 7.67 32.80
CA ILE A 276 -41.19 7.85 32.69
C ILE A 276 -40.48 6.50 32.45
N LYS A 277 -40.95 5.41 33.08
CA LYS A 277 -40.40 4.06 32.84
C LYS A 277 -40.69 3.56 31.42
N GLU A 278 -41.91 3.74 30.90
CA GLU A 278 -42.23 3.42 29.51
C GLU A 278 -41.39 4.22 28.52
N LEU A 279 -41.30 5.54 28.70
CA LEU A 279 -40.48 6.39 27.84
C LEU A 279 -39.00 5.99 27.85
N ARG A 280 -38.49 5.49 28.99
CA ARG A 280 -37.12 4.95 29.08
C ARG A 280 -36.99 3.63 28.33
N LEU A 281 -37.95 2.72 28.45
CA LEU A 281 -37.96 1.45 27.73
C LEU A 281 -38.12 1.65 26.22
N GLU A 282 -38.98 2.58 25.79
CA GLU A 282 -39.14 2.96 24.38
C GLU A 282 -37.85 3.56 23.82
N ARG A 283 -37.19 4.46 24.55
CA ARG A 283 -35.89 5.00 24.15
C ARG A 283 -34.82 3.91 24.08
N ALA A 284 -34.78 2.99 25.05
CA ALA A 284 -33.82 1.88 25.03
C ALA A 284 -34.05 0.95 23.83
N ALA A 285 -35.31 0.64 23.51
CA ALA A 285 -35.66 -0.17 22.34
C ALA A 285 -35.28 0.52 21.02
N ALA A 286 -35.49 1.84 20.92
CA ALA A 286 -35.06 2.63 19.77
C ALA A 286 -33.53 2.64 19.61
N MET A 287 -32.77 2.76 20.70
CA MET A 287 -31.31 2.67 20.66
C MET A 287 -30.81 1.29 20.20
N CYS A 288 -31.52 0.21 20.57
CA CYS A 288 -31.24 -1.14 20.05
C CYS A 288 -31.51 -1.24 18.54
N GLU A 289 -32.61 -0.64 18.06
CA GLU A 289 -32.94 -0.61 16.63
C GLU A 289 -31.90 0.17 15.81
N GLU A 290 -31.45 1.33 16.30
CA GLU A 290 -30.34 2.07 15.68
C GLU A 290 -29.03 1.26 15.66
N ALA A 291 -28.76 0.52 16.73
CA ALA A 291 -27.60 -0.37 16.80
C ALA A 291 -27.70 -1.54 15.80
N ALA A 292 -28.87 -2.15 15.65
CA ALA A 292 -29.10 -3.19 14.64
C ALA A 292 -28.90 -2.65 13.21
N ASP A 293 -29.46 -1.48 12.92
CA ASP A 293 -29.29 -0.81 11.62
C ASP A 293 -27.82 -0.50 11.32
N THR A 294 -27.07 -0.04 12.32
CA THR A 294 -25.63 0.25 12.16
C THR A 294 -24.82 -1.03 11.97
N LEU A 295 -25.12 -2.11 12.70
CA LEU A 295 -24.48 -3.43 12.51
C LEU A 295 -24.72 -3.98 11.10
N ILE A 296 -25.96 -3.96 10.60
CA ILE A 296 -26.29 -4.40 9.23
C ILE A 296 -25.56 -3.55 8.19
N ARG A 297 -25.43 -2.24 8.42
CA ARG A 297 -24.65 -1.37 7.53
C ARG A 297 -23.18 -1.75 7.55
N ILE A 298 -22.59 -2.05 8.71
CA ILE A 298 -21.20 -2.49 8.82
C ILE A 298 -21.00 -3.81 8.07
N GLU A 299 -21.88 -4.79 8.24
CA GLU A 299 -21.86 -6.07 7.52
C GLU A 299 -21.84 -5.88 6.00
N ARG A 300 -22.75 -5.05 5.47
CA ARG A 300 -22.78 -4.72 4.03
C ARG A 300 -21.49 -4.05 3.55
N GLN A 301 -20.92 -3.14 4.34
CA GLN A 301 -19.64 -2.52 4.01
C GLN A 301 -18.53 -3.57 4.02
N PHE A 302 -18.54 -4.49 4.98
CA PHE A 302 -17.54 -5.54 5.10
C PHE A 302 -17.56 -6.54 3.92
N ASP A 303 -18.75 -6.93 3.46
CA ASP A 303 -18.89 -7.73 2.24
C ASP A 303 -18.41 -6.97 0.99
N ALA A 304 -18.61 -5.65 0.93
CA ALA A 304 -18.09 -4.82 -0.15
C ALA A 304 -16.55 -4.76 -0.11
N ILE A 305 -15.95 -4.63 1.08
CA ILE A 305 -14.50 -4.71 1.30
C ILE A 305 -13.97 -6.04 0.77
N GLU A 306 -14.59 -7.17 1.16
CA GLU A 306 -14.16 -8.50 0.72
C GLU A 306 -14.13 -8.64 -0.80
N ARG A 307 -15.23 -8.26 -1.47
CA ARG A 307 -15.33 -8.36 -2.94
C ARG A 307 -14.30 -7.49 -3.63
N ARG A 308 -14.10 -6.26 -3.13
CA ARG A 308 -13.15 -5.31 -3.72
C ARG A 308 -11.70 -5.73 -3.49
N TYR A 309 -11.39 -6.22 -2.31
CA TYR A 309 -10.07 -6.73 -1.97
C TYR A 309 -9.67 -7.92 -2.86
N ASN A 310 -10.56 -8.91 -3.00
CA ASN A 310 -10.33 -10.03 -3.92
C ASN A 310 -10.15 -9.55 -5.37
N LYS A 311 -10.97 -8.57 -5.81
CA LYS A 311 -10.84 -7.99 -7.16
C LYS A 311 -9.52 -7.22 -7.35
N LEU A 312 -9.03 -6.54 -6.32
CA LEU A 312 -7.76 -5.83 -6.35
C LEU A 312 -6.59 -6.82 -6.49
N ILE A 313 -6.63 -7.96 -5.79
CA ILE A 313 -5.65 -9.05 -5.94
C ILE A 313 -5.66 -9.57 -7.38
N GLU A 314 -6.84 -9.87 -7.94
CA GLU A 314 -6.97 -10.26 -9.35
C GLU A 314 -6.38 -9.20 -10.30
N GLN A 315 -6.64 -7.92 -10.05
CA GLN A 315 -6.10 -6.84 -10.88
C GLN A 315 -4.57 -6.74 -10.78
N LYS A 316 -3.98 -6.82 -9.59
CA LYS A 316 -2.51 -6.79 -9.41
C LYS A 316 -1.84 -8.00 -10.07
N THR A 317 -2.43 -9.19 -9.98
CA THR A 317 -1.90 -10.39 -10.67
C THR A 317 -2.02 -10.28 -12.20
N ILE A 318 -3.13 -9.75 -12.72
CA ILE A 318 -3.29 -9.47 -14.16
C ILE A 318 -2.29 -8.40 -14.61
N PHE A 319 -2.06 -7.37 -13.81
CA PHE A 319 -1.08 -6.32 -14.10
C PHE A 319 0.33 -6.88 -14.19
N ALA A 320 0.77 -7.64 -13.17
CA ALA A 320 2.08 -8.27 -13.16
C ALA A 320 2.26 -9.25 -14.33
N SER A 321 1.26 -10.07 -14.64
CA SER A 321 1.33 -11.00 -15.76
C SER A 321 1.39 -10.30 -17.13
N ARG A 322 0.62 -9.22 -17.32
CA ARG A 322 0.67 -8.41 -18.56
C ARG A 322 1.98 -7.66 -18.70
N ALA A 323 2.48 -7.05 -17.62
CA ALA A 323 3.78 -6.40 -17.62
C ALA A 323 4.90 -7.39 -17.95
N ALA A 324 4.90 -8.57 -17.34
CA ALA A 324 5.85 -9.64 -17.63
C ALA A 324 5.75 -10.14 -19.08
N ALA A 325 4.54 -10.31 -19.62
CA ALA A 325 4.35 -10.68 -21.02
C ALA A 325 4.88 -9.61 -21.98
N ARG A 326 4.68 -8.33 -21.66
CA ARG A 326 5.17 -7.21 -22.47
C ARG A 326 6.67 -7.03 -22.39
N ILE A 327 7.26 -7.20 -21.20
CA ILE A 327 8.71 -7.28 -21.02
C ILE A 327 9.29 -8.39 -21.89
N ARG A 328 8.70 -9.60 -21.85
CA ARG A 328 9.12 -10.72 -22.71
C ARG A 328 9.00 -10.36 -24.19
N TYR A 329 7.91 -9.73 -24.60
CA TYR A 329 7.70 -9.30 -25.99
C TYR A 329 8.77 -8.28 -26.45
N VAL A 330 9.04 -7.24 -25.66
CA VAL A 330 10.06 -6.23 -25.99
C VAL A 330 11.47 -6.82 -25.99
N LEU A 331 11.78 -7.72 -25.06
CA LEU A 331 13.04 -8.48 -25.07
C LEU A 331 13.17 -9.37 -26.31
N GLN A 332 12.07 -9.94 -26.79
CA GLN A 332 12.03 -10.80 -27.96
C GLN A 332 12.02 -10.02 -29.28
N GLU A 333 11.46 -8.81 -29.33
CA GLU A 333 11.58 -7.89 -30.47
C GLU A 333 12.96 -7.22 -30.53
N GLY A 334 13.58 -6.92 -29.38
CA GLY A 334 14.97 -6.45 -29.30
C GLY A 334 15.98 -7.56 -29.61
N ALA A 335 15.58 -8.83 -29.44
CA ALA A 335 16.21 -9.97 -30.06
C ALA A 335 15.64 -10.13 -31.48
N GLU A 336 15.86 -9.12 -32.34
CA GLU A 336 15.75 -9.35 -33.78
C GLU A 336 16.41 -10.70 -34.10
N GLU A 337 15.73 -11.53 -34.87
CA GLU A 337 16.33 -12.68 -35.54
C GLU A 337 17.75 -12.29 -35.92
N ASP A 338 18.74 -13.01 -35.38
CA ASP A 338 20.16 -12.79 -35.65
C ASP A 338 20.28 -12.40 -37.13
N ARG A 339 20.49 -11.11 -37.43
CA ARG A 339 20.53 -10.66 -38.85
C ARG A 339 21.62 -11.41 -39.61
N THR A 340 22.59 -11.92 -38.86
CA THR A 340 23.60 -12.91 -39.23
C THR A 340 23.00 -14.25 -39.66
N VAL A 341 22.09 -14.85 -38.89
CA VAL A 341 21.35 -16.07 -39.26
C VAL A 341 20.45 -15.83 -40.48
N ALA A 342 19.72 -14.72 -40.53
CA ALA A 342 18.91 -14.36 -41.70
C ALA A 342 19.78 -14.16 -42.97
N LEU A 343 20.95 -13.53 -42.84
CA LEU A 343 21.94 -13.38 -43.91
C LEU A 343 22.55 -14.72 -44.32
N VAL A 344 22.86 -15.60 -43.35
CA VAL A 344 23.40 -16.94 -43.59
C VAL A 344 22.40 -17.81 -44.34
N ASP A 345 21.12 -17.74 -43.98
CA ASP A 345 20.05 -18.45 -44.69
C ASP A 345 19.82 -17.90 -46.10
N LEU A 346 19.92 -16.58 -46.29
CA LEU A 346 19.85 -15.94 -47.60
C LEU A 346 21.01 -16.38 -48.50
N LEU A 347 22.22 -16.46 -47.95
CA LEU A 347 23.41 -16.92 -48.65
C LEU A 347 23.32 -18.41 -48.99
N ASN A 348 22.83 -19.24 -48.08
CA ASN A 348 22.67 -20.69 -48.28
C ASN A 348 21.56 -21.03 -49.30
N LYS A 349 20.50 -20.22 -49.41
CA LYS A 349 19.46 -20.38 -50.43
C LYS A 349 19.89 -19.88 -51.82
N SER A 350 20.86 -18.98 -51.89
CA SER A 350 21.34 -18.43 -53.15
C SER A 350 22.38 -19.35 -53.82
N ARG A 351 22.27 -19.56 -55.15
CA ARG A 351 23.28 -20.29 -55.93
C ARG A 351 24.55 -19.49 -56.21
N ARG A 352 24.55 -18.19 -55.87
CA ARG A 352 25.65 -17.23 -56.12
C ARG A 352 26.31 -16.76 -54.83
N LYS A 353 26.37 -17.66 -53.84
CA LYS A 353 26.91 -17.39 -52.51
C LYS A 353 28.32 -16.77 -52.57
N GLU A 354 29.17 -17.30 -53.44
CA GLU A 354 30.56 -16.86 -53.62
C GLU A 354 30.65 -15.43 -54.18
N GLU A 355 29.93 -15.12 -55.27
CA GLU A 355 29.90 -13.76 -55.85
C GLU A 355 29.37 -12.70 -54.88
N ILE A 356 28.35 -13.04 -54.08
CA ILE A 356 27.79 -12.14 -53.08
C ILE A 356 28.82 -11.90 -51.96
N SER A 357 29.50 -12.96 -51.51
CA SER A 357 30.54 -12.85 -50.48
C SER A 357 31.74 -12.03 -50.92
N GLU A 358 32.18 -12.16 -52.18
CA GLU A 358 33.29 -11.38 -52.75
C GLU A 358 32.93 -9.90 -52.86
N LYS A 359 31.75 -9.57 -53.40
CA LYS A 359 31.29 -8.17 -53.48
C LYS A 359 31.10 -7.52 -52.12
N LEU A 360 30.69 -8.31 -51.12
CA LEU A 360 30.51 -7.85 -49.75
C LEU A 360 31.89 -7.61 -49.11
N ALA A 361 32.84 -8.52 -49.32
CA ALA A 361 34.23 -8.35 -48.88
C ALA A 361 34.92 -7.13 -49.53
N GLU A 362 34.69 -6.88 -50.83
CA GLU A 362 35.21 -5.71 -51.53
C GLU A 362 34.65 -4.38 -50.98
N ARG A 363 33.41 -4.38 -50.48
CA ARG A 363 32.76 -3.18 -49.94
C ARG A 363 32.93 -2.99 -48.44
N ILE A 364 33.24 -4.06 -47.69
CA ILE A 364 33.66 -3.93 -46.30
C ILE A 364 35.12 -3.46 -46.31
N LEU A 365 35.29 -2.14 -46.30
CA LEU A 365 36.57 -1.50 -46.04
C LEU A 365 36.91 -1.68 -44.56
N LEU A 366 37.53 -2.80 -44.21
CA LEU A 366 38.16 -2.98 -42.89
C LEU A 366 39.29 -1.96 -42.76
N SER A 367 39.05 -0.90 -41.99
CA SER A 367 40.03 0.15 -41.72
C SER A 367 41.09 -0.33 -40.73
N ARG A 368 42.00 -1.19 -41.19
CA ARG A 368 43.40 -1.29 -40.76
C ARG A 368 44.09 -2.48 -41.46
N PRO A 369 45.18 -2.26 -42.21
CA PRO A 369 45.99 -3.35 -42.71
C PRO A 369 46.82 -3.91 -41.54
N HIS A 370 46.77 -5.23 -41.37
CA HIS A 370 47.64 -6.05 -40.52
C HIS A 370 47.29 -6.06 -39.02
N ARG A 371 46.17 -6.71 -38.69
CA ARG A 371 46.18 -7.65 -37.57
C ARG A 371 46.11 -9.03 -38.20
N ALA A 372 47.23 -9.75 -38.23
CA ALA A 372 47.25 -11.11 -38.76
C ALA A 372 46.21 -11.93 -38.00
N LEU A 373 45.22 -12.45 -38.71
CA LEU A 373 44.30 -13.44 -38.17
C LEU A 373 45.12 -14.70 -37.90
N THR A 374 45.61 -14.82 -36.67
CA THR A 374 46.13 -16.08 -36.13
C THR A 374 44.95 -17.00 -35.81
N ASP A 375 45.18 -18.30 -35.57
CA ASP A 375 44.13 -19.25 -35.17
C ASP A 375 43.37 -18.83 -33.90
N GLU A 376 43.89 -17.87 -33.13
CA GLU A 376 43.22 -17.26 -31.97
C GLU A 376 42.22 -16.15 -32.33
N SER A 377 42.25 -15.69 -33.58
CA SER A 377 41.41 -14.61 -34.12
C SER A 377 40.11 -15.12 -34.76
N LEU A 378 40.03 -16.43 -35.03
CA LEU A 378 38.81 -17.09 -35.46
C LEU A 378 38.00 -17.51 -34.24
N TYR A 379 36.67 -17.46 -34.35
CA TYR A 379 35.76 -17.94 -33.31
C TYR A 379 36.02 -19.43 -33.04
N LYS A 380 36.82 -19.74 -32.02
CA LYS A 380 36.86 -21.07 -31.43
C LYS A 380 35.58 -21.26 -30.65
N ARG A 381 34.90 -22.40 -30.87
CA ARG A 381 33.84 -22.84 -29.97
C ARG A 381 34.48 -22.92 -28.58
N LYS A 382 34.07 -22.06 -27.65
CA LYS A 382 34.51 -22.14 -26.24
C LYS A 382 34.10 -23.52 -25.73
N GLU A 383 35.04 -24.47 -25.72
CA GLU A 383 34.95 -25.59 -24.79
C GLU A 383 34.93 -24.96 -23.41
N LYS A 384 33.87 -25.22 -22.66
CA LYS A 384 33.65 -24.69 -21.31
C LYS A 384 34.66 -25.31 -20.34
N GLY A 385 35.94 -24.95 -20.46
CA GLY A 385 36.84 -24.87 -19.32
C GLY A 385 36.53 -23.56 -18.60
N ARG A 386 36.00 -23.64 -17.38
CA ARG A 386 35.69 -22.48 -16.54
C ARG A 386 36.96 -21.63 -16.34
N GLU A 387 37.06 -20.48 -17.00
CA GLU A 387 37.87 -19.39 -16.46
C GLU A 387 37.21 -18.98 -15.15
N ALA A 388 37.93 -19.14 -14.04
CA ALA A 388 37.47 -18.72 -12.74
C ALA A 388 37.23 -17.21 -12.77
N PHE A 389 35.99 -16.82 -12.48
CA PHE A 389 35.61 -15.44 -12.27
C PHE A 389 36.46 -14.88 -11.12
N VAL A 390 37.31 -13.90 -11.41
CA VAL A 390 37.97 -13.08 -10.40
C VAL A 390 37.16 -11.79 -10.31
N PRO A 391 36.37 -11.58 -9.24
CA PRO A 391 35.61 -10.35 -9.08
C PRO A 391 36.59 -9.17 -8.99
N ALA A 392 36.39 -8.14 -9.79
CA ALA A 392 37.03 -6.85 -9.54
C ALA A 392 36.45 -6.30 -8.22
N ALA A 393 37.34 -5.99 -7.26
CA ALA A 393 36.93 -5.40 -6.01
C ALA A 393 36.22 -4.07 -6.27
N VAL A 394 34.97 -3.96 -5.81
CA VAL A 394 34.18 -2.73 -5.85
C VAL A 394 34.88 -1.72 -4.94
N SER A 395 35.27 -0.57 -5.48
CA SER A 395 35.72 0.54 -4.64
C SER A 395 34.56 0.95 -3.75
N GLU A 396 34.78 0.95 -2.43
CA GLU A 396 33.82 1.44 -1.44
C GLU A 396 33.57 2.94 -1.66
N GLY A 397 32.60 3.25 -2.50
CA GLY A 397 31.91 4.53 -2.50
C GLY A 397 30.89 4.49 -1.36
N GLY A 398 31.24 5.08 -0.23
CA GLY A 398 30.30 5.25 0.87
C GLY A 398 29.17 6.21 0.49
N GLN A 399 27.93 5.77 0.68
CA GLN A 399 27.01 6.26 1.72
C GLN A 399 25.58 5.77 1.42
N ALA A 400 25.04 5.04 2.40
CA ALA A 400 23.64 4.86 2.75
C ALA A 400 22.57 5.17 1.68
N GLU A 401 22.13 4.13 0.97
CA GLU A 401 20.73 3.98 0.59
C GLU A 401 20.28 2.60 1.07
N GLU A 402 19.13 2.56 1.75
CA GLU A 402 18.57 1.35 2.36
C GLU A 402 18.40 0.25 1.31
N ASN A 403 19.18 -0.81 1.48
CA ASN A 403 19.37 -1.87 0.50
C ASN A 403 18.06 -2.64 0.20
N LEU A 404 17.61 -2.52 -1.05
CA LEU A 404 16.62 -3.38 -1.74
C LEU A 404 16.89 -4.90 -1.64
N GLU A 405 18.06 -5.30 -1.13
CA GLU A 405 18.43 -6.70 -0.95
C GLU A 405 17.84 -7.38 0.29
N SER A 406 17.25 -6.63 1.23
CA SER A 406 16.65 -7.22 2.44
C SER A 406 15.33 -7.95 2.20
N PHE A 407 14.69 -7.72 1.04
CA PHE A 407 13.36 -8.27 0.71
C PHE A 407 13.40 -9.46 -0.25
N VAL A 408 14.56 -9.80 -0.80
CA VAL A 408 14.71 -10.99 -1.63
C VAL A 408 15.21 -12.12 -0.73
N LEU A 409 14.32 -13.04 -0.37
CA LEU A 409 14.70 -14.31 0.26
C LEU A 409 15.67 -15.05 -0.68
N LYS A 410 16.97 -14.91 -0.44
CA LYS A 410 18.00 -15.65 -1.17
C LYS A 410 17.88 -17.12 -0.72
N PRO A 411 17.78 -18.09 -1.65
CA PRO A 411 17.86 -19.49 -1.27
C PRO A 411 19.20 -19.72 -0.56
N LEU A 412 19.17 -20.31 0.65
CA LEU A 412 20.34 -20.47 1.52
C LEU A 412 21.48 -21.27 0.86
N TYR A 413 21.14 -22.15 -0.08
CA TYR A 413 22.09 -22.96 -0.84
C TYR A 413 21.78 -22.89 -2.34
N THR A 414 22.84 -22.92 -3.14
CA THR A 414 22.74 -22.97 -4.59
C THR A 414 22.41 -24.39 -5.07
N ARG A 415 21.74 -24.53 -6.22
CA ARG A 415 21.47 -25.84 -6.84
C ARG A 415 22.73 -26.70 -7.06
N LYS A 416 23.88 -26.05 -7.25
CA LYS A 416 25.17 -26.73 -7.41
C LYS A 416 25.65 -27.36 -6.11
N GLU A 417 25.49 -26.67 -4.98
CA GLU A 417 25.88 -27.19 -3.67
C GLU A 417 25.03 -28.39 -3.25
N LEU A 418 23.73 -28.36 -3.57
CA LEU A 418 22.83 -29.49 -3.35
C LEU A 418 23.17 -30.69 -4.25
N GLN A 419 23.49 -30.44 -5.53
CA GLN A 419 23.96 -31.49 -6.46
C GLN A 419 25.28 -32.10 -6.02
N GLU A 420 26.26 -31.30 -5.62
CA GLU A 420 27.54 -31.80 -5.10
C GLU A 420 27.37 -32.62 -3.82
N PHE A 421 26.46 -32.21 -2.93
CA PHE A 421 26.13 -33.00 -1.73
C PHE A 421 25.45 -34.33 -2.09
N LYS A 422 24.56 -34.32 -3.09
CA LYS A 422 23.91 -35.52 -3.62
C LYS A 422 24.92 -36.49 -4.25
N GLU A 423 25.84 -35.99 -5.09
CA GLU A 423 26.87 -36.80 -5.75
C GLU A 423 27.82 -37.45 -4.74
N ARG A 424 28.28 -36.71 -3.72
CA ARG A 424 29.20 -37.23 -2.69
C ARG A 424 28.62 -38.36 -1.85
N ASN A 425 27.30 -38.38 -1.68
CA ASN A 425 26.58 -39.37 -0.87
C ASN A 425 25.78 -40.36 -1.73
N SER A 426 25.97 -40.34 -3.06
CA SER A 426 25.41 -41.32 -3.98
C SER A 426 26.38 -42.48 -4.20
N VAL A 427 25.86 -43.71 -4.19
CA VAL A 427 26.61 -44.90 -4.57
C VAL A 427 25.85 -45.58 -5.70
N GLY A 428 26.23 -45.28 -6.95
CA GLY A 428 25.46 -45.65 -8.16
C GLY A 428 24.27 -44.72 -8.40
N ASN A 429 23.17 -45.23 -8.97
CA ASN A 429 21.90 -44.49 -9.17
C ASN A 429 21.06 -44.32 -7.88
N VAL A 430 21.65 -44.59 -6.71
CA VAL A 430 20.95 -44.55 -5.42
C VAL A 430 21.67 -43.59 -4.49
N PHE A 431 20.96 -42.54 -4.09
CA PHE A 431 21.38 -41.68 -3.00
C PHE A 431 21.01 -42.37 -1.68
N ARG A 432 21.99 -42.61 -0.81
CA ARG A 432 21.77 -43.26 0.50
C ARG A 432 22.43 -42.46 1.61
N THR A 433 21.64 -42.00 2.57
CA THR A 433 22.16 -41.34 3.77
C THR A 433 22.59 -42.36 4.82
N THR A 434 23.75 -42.14 5.43
CA THR A 434 24.35 -43.00 6.47
C THR A 434 24.90 -42.11 7.59
N ARG A 435 25.23 -42.65 8.76
CA ARG A 435 25.79 -41.88 9.90
C ARG A 435 26.93 -40.91 9.58
N GLN A 436 27.67 -41.11 8.49
CA GLN A 436 28.77 -40.24 8.10
C GLN A 436 28.38 -39.09 7.15
N THR A 437 27.14 -39.07 6.64
CA THR A 437 26.66 -38.07 5.66
C THR A 437 26.30 -36.73 6.28
N VAL A 438 25.90 -36.70 7.55
CA VAL A 438 25.58 -35.46 8.28
C VAL A 438 26.66 -35.23 9.33
N ARG A 439 27.56 -34.26 9.09
CA ARG A 439 28.64 -33.91 10.04
C ARG A 439 28.48 -32.51 10.63
N SER A 440 27.60 -31.69 10.04
CA SER A 440 27.32 -30.32 10.45
C SER A 440 25.83 -30.00 10.28
N ALA A 441 25.36 -28.93 10.92
CA ALA A 441 23.98 -28.45 10.77
C ALA A 441 23.66 -28.08 9.30
N GLU A 442 24.64 -27.56 8.56
CA GLU A 442 24.51 -27.27 7.13
C GLU A 442 24.25 -28.54 6.30
N ASP A 443 24.84 -29.67 6.66
CA ASP A 443 24.62 -30.94 5.96
C ASP A 443 23.22 -31.49 6.20
N LEU A 444 22.65 -31.23 7.39
CA LEU A 444 21.27 -31.58 7.73
C LEU A 444 20.28 -30.72 6.94
N GLU A 445 20.54 -29.41 6.83
CA GLU A 445 19.73 -28.51 6.01
C GLU A 445 19.79 -28.88 4.52
N LYS A 446 20.98 -29.19 3.98
CA LYS A 446 21.13 -29.66 2.60
C LYS A 446 20.37 -30.97 2.35
N LEU A 447 20.37 -31.89 3.31
CA LEU A 447 19.60 -33.13 3.27
C LEU A 447 18.09 -32.84 3.26
N PHE A 448 17.62 -31.89 4.08
CA PHE A 448 16.22 -31.46 4.08
C PHE A 448 15.79 -30.85 2.74
N PHE A 449 16.63 -30.01 2.13
CA PHE A 449 16.34 -29.44 0.80
C PHE A 449 16.33 -30.50 -0.30
N ILE A 450 17.23 -31.49 -0.26
CA ILE A 450 17.23 -32.61 -1.22
C ILE A 450 15.99 -33.49 -1.03
N TRP A 451 15.56 -33.72 0.20
CA TRP A 451 14.29 -34.41 0.48
C TRP A 451 13.09 -33.63 -0.07
N GLN A 452 13.03 -32.32 0.17
CA GLN A 452 11.96 -31.47 -0.36
C GLN A 452 11.93 -31.50 -1.90
N GLU A 453 13.09 -31.31 -2.56
CA GLU A 453 13.22 -31.39 -4.01
C GLU A 453 12.82 -32.77 -4.55
N ALA A 454 13.19 -33.84 -3.86
CA ALA A 454 12.79 -35.20 -4.23
C ALA A 454 11.28 -35.40 -4.06
N THR A 455 10.64 -34.91 -3.00
CA THR A 455 9.18 -35.02 -2.81
C THR A 455 8.38 -34.19 -3.81
N GLU A 456 8.87 -33.01 -4.21
CA GLU A 456 8.25 -32.18 -5.24
C GLU A 456 8.38 -32.83 -6.63
N ASN A 457 9.52 -33.47 -6.92
CA ASN A 457 9.76 -34.18 -8.19
C ASN A 457 9.19 -35.62 -8.24
N ALA A 458 8.90 -36.24 -7.09
CA ALA A 458 8.38 -37.62 -7.00
C ALA A 458 6.96 -37.80 -7.55
N PHE A 459 6.25 -36.73 -7.90
CA PHE A 459 5.06 -36.84 -8.76
C PHE A 459 5.38 -37.42 -10.16
N GLY A 460 6.66 -37.53 -10.54
CA GLY A 460 7.12 -37.96 -11.87
C GLY A 460 7.52 -39.44 -12.03
N SER A 461 8.31 -40.04 -11.13
CA SER A 461 8.79 -41.44 -11.28
C SER A 461 9.78 -42.00 -10.21
N GLY A 462 10.18 -41.25 -9.18
CA GLY A 462 11.22 -41.70 -8.23
C GLY A 462 10.68 -42.46 -7.01
N GLU A 463 11.29 -43.58 -6.64
CA GLU A 463 10.97 -44.33 -5.41
C GLU A 463 11.80 -43.76 -4.24
N ILE A 464 11.12 -43.15 -3.25
CA ILE A 464 11.73 -42.60 -2.03
C ILE A 464 11.41 -43.51 -0.86
N THR A 465 12.43 -44.08 -0.22
CA THR A 465 12.29 -44.89 0.99
C THR A 465 12.91 -44.17 2.18
N VAL A 466 12.10 -43.96 3.22
CA VAL A 466 12.53 -43.41 4.51
C VAL A 466 12.66 -44.58 5.49
N GLY A 467 13.87 -44.79 6.01
CA GLY A 467 14.19 -45.82 7.01
C GLY A 467 14.24 -45.29 8.45
N GLU A 468 14.99 -45.98 9.32
CA GLU A 468 15.06 -45.70 10.76
C GLU A 468 15.75 -44.35 11.08
N GLU A 469 15.44 -43.79 12.26
CA GLU A 469 16.10 -42.59 12.78
C GLU A 469 17.52 -42.94 13.26
N GLU A 470 18.51 -42.24 12.72
CA GLU A 470 19.90 -42.33 13.17
C GLU A 470 20.31 -41.07 13.94
N GLU A 471 21.04 -41.28 15.05
CA GLU A 471 21.71 -40.23 15.82
C GLU A 471 23.20 -40.21 15.46
N THR A 472 23.70 -39.01 15.14
CA THR A 472 25.15 -38.76 14.99
C THR A 472 25.84 -38.63 16.34
N GLU A 473 27.17 -38.80 16.37
CA GLU A 473 28.01 -38.58 17.56
C GLU A 473 27.92 -37.15 18.14
N GLN A 474 27.40 -36.19 17.35
CA GLN A 474 27.17 -34.80 17.75
C GLN A 474 25.71 -34.52 18.21
N GLY A 475 24.86 -35.54 18.32
CA GLY A 475 23.49 -35.41 18.84
C GLY A 475 22.43 -34.95 17.83
N MET A 476 22.74 -34.92 16.53
CA MET A 476 21.74 -34.62 15.48
C MET A 476 21.00 -35.88 15.06
N ARG A 477 19.66 -35.81 15.02
CA ARG A 477 18.75 -36.86 14.57
C ARG A 477 18.32 -36.64 13.14
N PHE A 478 18.44 -37.65 12.30
CA PHE A 478 17.89 -37.63 10.95
C PHE A 478 17.41 -39.03 10.54
N SER A 479 16.40 -39.11 9.69
CA SER A 479 15.93 -40.38 9.13
C SER A 479 16.81 -40.81 7.97
N THR A 480 17.16 -42.10 7.87
CA THR A 480 17.84 -42.60 6.67
C THR A 480 16.93 -42.42 5.45
N LEU A 481 17.43 -41.74 4.42
CA LEU A 481 16.78 -41.50 3.14
C LEU A 481 17.50 -42.27 2.04
N GLU A 482 16.73 -43.05 1.30
CA GLU A 482 17.12 -43.71 0.06
C GLU A 482 16.28 -43.13 -1.09
N ILE A 483 16.94 -42.56 -2.10
CA ILE A 483 16.29 -42.03 -3.30
C ILE A 483 16.84 -42.80 -4.50
N ARG A 484 15.97 -43.49 -5.23
CA ARG A 484 16.31 -44.18 -6.48
C ARG A 484 15.86 -43.37 -7.68
N GLU A 485 16.79 -43.10 -8.60
CA GLU A 485 16.50 -42.52 -9.91
C GLU A 485 16.71 -43.59 -10.98
N ASP A 486 15.74 -43.77 -11.88
CA ASP A 486 15.80 -44.71 -13.00
C ASP A 486 16.86 -44.33 -14.05
#